data_AF-A0A8J2ISN6-F1
#
_entry.id   AF-A0A8J2ISN6-F1
#
_cell.length_a   1.000
_cell.length_b   1.000
_cell.length_c   1.000
_cell.angle_alpha   90.00
_cell.angle_beta   90.00
_cell.angle_gamma   90.00
#
_symmetry.space_group_name_H-M   'P 1'
#
loop_
_entity.id
_entity.type
_entity.pdbx_description
1 polymer ?
#
loop_
_entity_poly.entity_id
_entity_poly.type
_entity_poly.pdbx_seq_one_letter_code
_entity_poly.pdbx_strand_id
1 'polypeptide(L)'
;MPKPKNKASKLGKAEALAITSQAPLSWPAFKPPLPVVDLSPEPHPLTSKVILIPSFFPRNLCRDYVDFLKTLPLQTTPGRPKRGEAVRVNDRFQIDSQDFAMRLWEKTGLKEALLEGDVEDK
;
A
#
# COMPACT_ATOMS: atom_id res chain seq x y z
N MET A 1 -42.74 -35.34 18.15
CA MET A 1 -42.41 -33.88 18.07
C MET A 1 -42.06 -33.42 19.48
N PRO A 2 -41.03 -32.57 19.71
CA PRO A 2 -40.70 -31.36 18.96
C PRO A 2 -39.27 -31.34 18.37
N LYS A 3 -39.07 -30.48 17.36
CA LYS A 3 -37.85 -30.32 16.56
C LYS A 3 -36.81 -29.41 17.27
N PRO A 4 -35.50 -29.69 17.20
CA PRO A 4 -34.49 -28.70 17.53
C PRO A 4 -34.44 -27.61 16.43
N LYS A 5 -34.50 -26.34 16.85
CA LYS A 5 -34.45 -25.15 15.99
C LYS A 5 -33.03 -24.87 15.53
N ASN A 6 -32.85 -24.79 14.22
CA ASN A 6 -31.67 -24.24 13.55
C ASN A 6 -31.33 -22.83 14.07
N LYS A 7 -30.08 -22.63 14.50
CA LYS A 7 -29.40 -21.33 14.41
C LYS A 7 -28.17 -21.51 13.53
N ALA A 8 -28.39 -21.41 12.22
CA ALA A 8 -27.32 -21.13 11.28
C ALA A 8 -26.78 -19.74 11.61
N SER A 9 -25.56 -19.70 12.15
CA SER A 9 -24.77 -18.48 12.22
C SER A 9 -24.52 -18.01 10.80
N LYS A 10 -25.28 -17.00 10.35
CA LYS A 10 -24.93 -16.20 9.16
C LYS A 10 -23.54 -15.60 9.42
N LEU A 11 -22.51 -16.27 8.91
CA LEU A 11 -21.23 -15.63 8.65
C LEU A 11 -21.53 -14.40 7.80
N GLY A 12 -21.17 -13.24 8.34
CA GLY A 12 -21.25 -11.98 7.63
C GLY A 12 -20.55 -12.14 6.29
N LYS A 13 -21.33 -12.02 5.22
CA LYS A 13 -20.85 -11.93 3.85
C LYS A 13 -19.98 -10.68 3.83
N ALA A 14 -18.66 -10.85 3.97
CA ALA A 14 -17.73 -9.84 3.52
C ALA A 14 -17.99 -9.71 2.03
N GLU A 15 -18.59 -8.59 1.63
CA GLU A 15 -18.63 -8.16 0.25
C GLU A 15 -17.19 -7.99 -0.21
N ALA A 16 -16.61 -9.08 -0.72
CA ALA A 16 -15.59 -9.01 -1.73
C ALA A 16 -16.23 -8.30 -2.93
N LEU A 17 -16.18 -6.97 -2.91
CA LEU A 17 -16.56 -6.15 -4.05
C LEU A 17 -15.70 -6.59 -5.23
N ALA A 18 -16.41 -6.86 -6.31
CA ALA A 18 -15.95 -7.48 -7.54
C ALA A 18 -14.58 -6.97 -7.99
N ILE A 19 -13.72 -7.91 -8.37
CA ILE A 19 -12.60 -7.66 -9.28
C ILE A 19 -13.25 -7.25 -10.61
N THR A 20 -13.55 -5.96 -10.77
CA THR A 20 -13.81 -5.41 -12.09
C THR A 20 -12.51 -5.55 -12.87
N SER A 21 -12.56 -6.29 -13.97
CA SER A 21 -11.52 -6.29 -15.01
C SER A 21 -11.31 -4.85 -15.48
N GLN A 22 -10.47 -4.10 -14.78
CA GLN A 22 -10.06 -2.77 -15.15
C GLN A 22 -8.93 -2.91 -16.17
N ALA A 23 -8.97 -2.11 -17.22
CA ALA A 23 -7.87 -2.02 -18.18
C ALA A 23 -6.54 -1.83 -17.42
N PRO A 24 -5.41 -2.37 -17.91
CA PRO A 24 -4.14 -2.29 -17.21
C PRO A 24 -3.82 -0.84 -16.83
N LEU A 25 -3.72 -0.57 -15.54
CA LEU A 25 -3.34 0.76 -15.07
C LEU A 25 -1.94 1.10 -15.56
N SER A 26 -1.81 2.28 -16.15
CA SER A 26 -0.52 2.80 -16.59
C SER A 26 0.17 3.54 -15.44
N TRP A 27 0.81 2.78 -14.55
CA TRP A 27 1.60 3.34 -13.45
C TRP A 27 2.69 4.29 -13.96
N PRO A 28 2.97 5.40 -13.25
CA PRO A 28 4.06 6.31 -13.61
C PRO A 28 5.38 5.57 -13.85
N ALA A 29 6.10 5.97 -14.90
CA ALA A 29 7.38 5.38 -15.27
C ALA A 29 8.50 5.92 -14.37
N PHE A 30 9.45 5.05 -14.01
CA PHE A 30 10.66 5.44 -13.30
C PHE A 30 11.61 6.16 -14.26
N LYS A 31 11.43 7.48 -14.38
CA LYS A 31 12.24 8.37 -15.22
C LYS A 31 12.79 9.55 -14.38
N PRO A 32 14.12 9.67 -14.24
CA PRO A 32 15.17 8.74 -14.71
C PRO A 32 15.06 7.35 -14.04
N PRO A 33 15.79 6.33 -14.53
CA PRO A 33 15.90 5.06 -13.82
C PRO A 33 16.29 5.29 -12.36
N LEU A 34 15.70 4.50 -11.46
CA LEU A 34 15.93 4.57 -10.03
C LEU A 34 16.97 3.50 -9.60
N PRO A 35 17.63 3.69 -8.45
CA PRO A 35 17.58 4.90 -7.61
C PRO A 35 18.34 6.08 -8.23
N VAL A 36 17.90 7.32 -7.95
CA VAL A 36 18.64 8.54 -8.37
C VAL A 36 19.80 8.84 -7.42
N VAL A 37 19.65 8.44 -6.16
CA VAL A 37 20.63 8.54 -5.07
C VAL A 37 20.63 7.22 -4.31
N ASP A 38 21.78 6.79 -3.81
CA ASP A 38 21.86 5.54 -3.06
C ASP A 38 20.90 5.57 -1.87
N LEU A 39 20.13 4.50 -1.72
CA LEU A 39 19.17 4.37 -0.63
C LEU A 39 19.91 3.86 0.61
N SER A 40 19.97 4.69 1.64
CA SER A 40 20.57 4.33 2.93
C SER A 40 19.46 4.27 3.99
N PRO A 41 19.09 3.07 4.47
CA PRO A 41 18.15 2.94 5.58
C PRO A 41 18.73 3.55 6.86
N GLU A 42 17.98 4.42 7.52
CA GLU A 42 18.38 5.09 8.75
C GLU A 42 17.34 4.87 9.86
N PRO A 43 17.74 4.70 11.14
CA PRO A 43 16.78 4.59 12.23
C PRO A 43 16.05 5.93 12.44
N HIS A 44 14.78 5.87 12.82
CA HIS A 44 14.00 7.06 13.11
C HIS A 44 14.59 7.80 14.33
N PRO A 45 14.72 9.15 14.32
CA PRO A 45 15.42 9.91 15.37
C PRO A 45 14.85 9.75 16.80
N LEU A 46 13.58 9.35 16.92
CA LEU A 46 12.90 9.14 18.19
C LEU A 46 12.79 7.66 18.62
N THR A 47 13.11 6.70 17.73
CA THR A 47 12.99 5.27 18.01
C THR A 47 13.74 4.41 17.00
N SER A 48 14.52 3.43 17.46
CA SER A 48 15.19 2.44 16.60
C SER A 48 14.24 1.38 16.02
N LYS A 49 12.98 1.34 16.46
CA LYS A 49 11.97 0.37 15.96
C LYS A 49 11.40 0.72 14.58
N VAL A 50 11.76 1.88 14.04
CA VAL A 50 11.29 2.37 12.75
C VAL A 50 12.51 2.74 11.92
N ILE A 51 12.56 2.24 10.69
CA ILE A 51 13.58 2.58 9.71
C ILE A 51 12.98 3.50 8.66
N LEU A 52 13.74 4.51 8.27
CA LEU A 52 13.43 5.47 7.23
C LEU A 52 14.31 5.19 6.02
N ILE A 53 13.75 5.35 4.82
CA ILE A 53 14.50 5.33 3.56
C ILE A 53 14.24 6.69 2.89
N PRO A 54 15.07 7.71 3.17
CA PRO A 54 14.89 9.04 2.62
C PRO A 54 15.09 9.01 1.09
N SER A 55 14.48 9.97 0.40
CA SER A 55 14.65 10.18 -1.04
C SER A 55 14.31 8.97 -1.94
N PHE A 56 13.47 8.04 -1.45
CA PHE A 56 13.07 6.82 -2.18
C PHE A 56 12.58 7.10 -3.61
N PHE A 57 11.78 8.15 -3.78
CA PHE A 57 11.39 8.68 -5.09
C PHE A 57 11.84 10.14 -5.25
N PRO A 58 12.32 10.53 -6.45
CA PRO A 58 12.60 11.93 -6.75
C PRO A 58 11.30 12.73 -6.84
N ARG A 59 11.41 14.04 -6.56
CA ARG A 59 10.26 14.96 -6.45
C ARG A 59 9.35 14.96 -7.69
N ASN A 60 9.92 14.87 -8.88
CA ASN A 60 9.15 14.80 -10.13
C ASN A 60 8.28 13.53 -10.18
N LEU A 61 8.84 12.38 -9.84
CA LEU A 61 8.12 11.12 -9.81
C LEU A 61 7.01 11.13 -8.75
N CYS A 62 7.27 11.69 -7.56
CA CYS A 62 6.23 11.88 -6.54
C CYS A 62 5.05 12.70 -7.07
N ARG A 63 5.31 13.78 -7.82
CA ARG A 63 4.25 14.58 -8.44
C ARG A 63 3.45 13.77 -9.47
N ASP A 64 4.13 13.02 -10.33
CA ASP A 64 3.48 12.19 -11.34
C ASP A 64 2.60 11.10 -10.70
N TYR A 65 3.05 10.50 -9.58
CA TYR A 65 2.22 9.58 -8.78
C TYR A 65 1.02 10.30 -8.16
N VAL A 66 1.19 11.48 -7.57
CA VAL A 66 0.06 12.22 -6.99
C VAL A 66 -0.98 12.56 -8.05
N ASP A 67 -0.56 12.98 -9.24
CA ASP A 67 -1.49 13.29 -10.33
C ASP A 67 -2.17 12.04 -10.89
N PHE A 68 -1.43 10.93 -11.04
CA PHE A 68 -1.99 9.63 -11.41
C PHE A 68 -3.01 9.11 -10.37
N LEU A 69 -2.67 9.13 -9.07
CA LEU A 69 -3.52 8.58 -8.01
C LEU A 69 -4.88 9.31 -7.89
N LYS A 70 -4.92 10.61 -8.20
CA LYS A 70 -6.17 11.39 -8.28
C LYS A 70 -7.12 10.91 -9.39
N THR A 71 -6.60 10.22 -10.41
CA THR A 71 -7.43 9.69 -11.51
C THR A 71 -8.08 8.34 -11.18
N LEU A 72 -7.64 7.69 -10.10
CA LEU A 72 -8.11 6.36 -9.73
C LEU A 72 -9.51 6.41 -9.11
N PRO A 73 -10.32 5.35 -9.28
CA PRO A 73 -11.64 5.26 -8.68
C PRO A 73 -11.52 4.94 -7.18
N LEU A 74 -11.16 5.94 -6.37
CA LEU A 74 -10.97 5.75 -4.94
C LEU A 74 -12.32 5.50 -4.25
N GLN A 75 -12.34 4.54 -3.32
CA GLN A 75 -13.48 4.22 -2.48
C GLN A 75 -13.30 4.81 -1.09
N THR A 76 -14.15 5.78 -0.72
CA THR A 76 -14.17 6.31 0.65
C THR A 76 -14.64 5.24 1.62
N THR A 77 -13.88 5.03 2.70
CA THR A 77 -14.29 4.09 3.75
C THR A 77 -15.59 4.60 4.40
N PRO A 78 -16.67 3.78 4.52
CA PRO A 78 -17.95 4.26 5.03
C PRO A 78 -17.82 4.84 6.46
N GLY A 79 -18.28 6.08 6.62
CA GLY A 79 -17.95 6.96 7.74
C GLY A 79 -18.70 6.72 9.06
N ARG A 80 -19.41 5.60 9.24
CA ARG A 80 -20.07 5.29 10.51
C ARG A 80 -19.35 4.17 11.25
N PRO A 81 -18.36 4.48 12.10
CA PRO A 81 -17.75 3.46 12.95
C PRO A 81 -18.80 2.89 13.93
N LYS A 82 -18.64 1.63 14.32
CA LYS A 82 -19.40 1.09 15.45
C LYS A 82 -18.84 1.67 16.76
N ARG A 83 -19.63 1.57 17.83
CA ARG A 83 -19.18 1.94 19.18
C ARG A 83 -17.93 1.13 19.54
N GLY A 84 -16.83 1.82 19.83
CA GLY A 84 -15.53 1.21 20.12
C GLY A 84 -14.63 0.98 18.91
N GLU A 85 -15.08 1.28 17.69
CA GLU A 85 -14.25 1.20 16.48
C GLU A 85 -13.66 2.57 16.12
N ALA A 86 -12.46 2.58 15.56
CA ALA A 86 -11.84 3.78 15.02
C ALA A 86 -12.59 4.25 13.77
N VAL A 87 -12.83 5.56 13.67
CA VAL A 87 -13.32 6.19 12.44
C VAL A 87 -12.29 5.98 11.35
N ARG A 88 -12.70 5.46 10.19
CA ARG A 88 -11.86 5.38 9.00
C ARG A 88 -12.41 6.35 7.97
N VAL A 89 -11.63 7.37 7.64
CA VAL A 89 -12.01 8.43 6.69
C VAL A 89 -11.18 8.41 5.40
N ASN A 90 -10.30 7.42 5.23
CA ASN A 90 -9.40 7.38 4.08
C ASN A 90 -10.11 6.82 2.84
N ASP A 91 -9.83 7.46 1.72
CA ASP A 91 -10.07 6.94 0.39
C ASP A 91 -9.10 5.79 0.10
N ARG A 92 -9.63 4.70 -0.48
CA ARG A 92 -8.89 3.46 -0.71
C ARG A 92 -8.98 3.04 -2.16
N PHE A 93 -7.87 2.58 -2.69
CA PHE A 93 -7.79 1.90 -3.97
C PHE A 93 -6.98 0.62 -3.79
N GLN A 94 -7.44 -0.48 -4.41
CA GLN A 94 -6.79 -1.77 -4.34
C GLN A 94 -6.82 -2.42 -5.71
N ILE A 95 -5.66 -2.88 -6.16
CA ILE A 95 -5.48 -3.64 -7.39
C ILE A 95 -4.37 -4.66 -7.18
N ASP A 96 -4.46 -5.79 -7.86
CA ASP A 96 -3.35 -6.72 -7.99
C ASP A 96 -2.54 -6.37 -9.25
N SER A 97 -1.28 -6.01 -9.08
CA SER A 97 -0.39 -5.59 -10.16
C SER A 97 1.00 -6.18 -9.98
N GLN A 98 1.16 -7.42 -10.45
CA GLN A 98 2.43 -8.16 -10.36
C GLN A 98 3.60 -7.41 -11.02
N ASP A 99 3.39 -6.84 -12.21
CA ASP A 99 4.43 -6.05 -12.89
C ASP A 99 4.88 -4.86 -12.04
N PHE A 100 3.93 -4.10 -11.49
CA PHE A 100 4.28 -2.96 -10.66
C PHE A 100 5.00 -3.37 -9.37
N ALA A 101 4.52 -4.41 -8.69
CA ALA A 101 5.17 -4.93 -7.50
C ALA A 101 6.62 -5.37 -7.77
N MET A 102 6.85 -6.07 -8.89
CA MET A 102 8.19 -6.48 -9.32
C MET A 102 9.07 -5.28 -9.64
N ARG A 103 8.55 -4.28 -10.37
CA ARG A 103 9.30 -3.03 -10.65
C ARG A 103 9.66 -2.29 -9.36
N LEU A 104 8.73 -2.18 -8.40
CA LEU A 104 9.00 -1.57 -7.09
C LEU A 104 10.14 -2.28 -6.36
N TRP A 105 10.12 -3.60 -6.34
CA TRP A 105 11.13 -4.39 -5.65
C TRP A 105 12.50 -4.31 -6.34
N GLU A 106 12.54 -4.53 -7.66
CA GLU A 106 13.79 -4.75 -8.40
C GLU A 106 14.40 -3.49 -9.03
N LYS A 107 13.61 -2.43 -9.24
CA LYS A 107 14.04 -1.26 -10.06
C LYS A 107 14.10 0.04 -9.28
N THR A 108 13.92 0.02 -7.97
CA THR A 108 13.97 1.23 -7.13
C THR A 108 15.20 1.30 -6.24
N GLY A 109 15.99 0.23 -6.15
CA GLY A 109 17.04 0.07 -5.13
C GLY A 109 16.53 -0.50 -3.80
N LEU A 110 15.22 -0.75 -3.65
CA LEU A 110 14.63 -1.22 -2.41
C LEU A 110 15.16 -2.60 -1.98
N LYS A 111 15.31 -3.52 -2.94
CA LYS A 111 15.82 -4.86 -2.70
C LYS A 111 17.23 -4.81 -2.13
N GLU A 112 18.10 -4.03 -2.76
CA GLU A 112 19.49 -3.86 -2.38
C GLU A 112 19.56 -3.23 -0.97
N ALA A 113 18.84 -2.13 -0.74
CA ALA A 113 18.82 -1.44 0.54
C ALA A 113 18.37 -2.32 1.73
N LEU A 114 17.44 -3.26 1.50
CA LEU A 114 16.93 -4.13 2.55
C LEU A 114 17.70 -5.45 2.72
N LEU A 115 18.44 -5.89 1.70
CA LEU A 115 19.22 -7.12 1.77
C LEU A 115 20.69 -6.87 2.17
N GLU A 116 21.23 -5.69 1.89
CA GLU A 116 22.61 -5.33 2.22
C GLU A 116 22.79 -4.76 3.64
N GLY A 117 21.74 -4.22 4.25
CA GLY A 117 21.84 -3.47 5.51
C GLY A 117 21.42 -4.25 6.77
N ASP A 118 22.39 -4.64 7.61
CA ASP A 118 22.19 -4.57 9.06
C ASP A 118 22.23 -3.08 9.42
N VAL A 119 21.10 -2.52 9.86
CA VAL A 119 21.09 -1.14 10.37
C VAL A 119 21.81 -1.17 11.70
N GLU A 120 23.09 -0.80 11.72
CA GLU A 120 23.86 -0.74 12.97
C GLU A 120 23.17 0.23 13.95
N ASP A 121 22.80 -0.28 15.13
CA ASP A 121 22.33 0.53 16.25
C ASP A 121 23.48 1.46 16.67
N LYS A 122 23.35 2.76 16.35
CA LYS A 122 24.26 3.81 16.85
C LYS A 122 24.05 4.10 18.33
#